data_AF-A0A956G1H1-F1
#
_entry.id   AF-A0A956G1H1-F1
#
_cell.length_a   1.000
_cell.length_b   1.000
_cell.length_c   1.000
_cell.angle_alpha   90.00
_cell.angle_beta   90.00
_cell.angle_gamma   90.00
#
_symmetry.space_group_name_H-M   'P 1'
#
loop_
_entity.id
_entity.type
_entity.pdbx_description
1 polymer ?
#
loop_
_entity_poly.entity_id
_entity_poly.type
_entity_poly.pdbx_seq_one_letter_code
_entity_poly.pdbx_strand_id
1 'polypeptide(L)'
;MTTRQSTGSADTDDGAANGEGSGLSEGAAVSTSSASSPASWIRELAAGAPEADAQALLAALGGKGLNLARMTGRGFPVPPGFVITTAAYRRVAAGA
;
A
#
# COMPACT_ATOMS: atom_id res chain seq x y z
N MET A 1 -23.02 -61.82 4.66
CA MET A 1 -22.73 -61.05 3.42
C MET A 1 -22.89 -59.56 3.69
N THR A 2 -21.78 -58.89 3.98
CA THR A 2 -21.50 -57.45 3.73
C THR A 2 -20.16 -57.16 4.40
N THR A 3 -19.13 -57.20 3.58
CA THR A 3 -17.74 -56.90 3.95
C THR A 3 -17.56 -55.39 3.95
N ARG A 4 -17.16 -54.79 5.07
CA ARG A 4 -16.58 -53.44 5.07
C ARG A 4 -15.06 -53.57 5.04
N GLN A 5 -14.48 -53.34 3.87
CA GLN A 5 -13.09 -52.92 3.75
C GLN A 5 -13.04 -51.41 4.05
N SER A 6 -12.13 -50.99 4.90
CA SER A 6 -11.72 -49.59 5.03
C SER A 6 -10.21 -49.58 5.22
N THR A 7 -9.56 -48.97 4.24
CA THR A 7 -8.13 -48.91 3.95
C THR A 7 -7.37 -48.10 4.99
N GLY A 8 -6.26 -48.64 5.48
CA GLY A 8 -5.29 -47.91 6.29
C GLY A 8 -3.89 -48.19 5.77
N SER A 9 -3.44 -47.43 4.77
CA SER A 9 -2.03 -47.36 4.37
C SER A 9 -1.81 -46.06 3.61
N ALA A 10 -1.12 -45.12 4.25
CA ALA A 10 -0.48 -43.99 3.61
C ALA A 10 0.85 -43.75 4.34
N ASP A 11 1.88 -44.42 3.83
CA ASP A 11 3.22 -43.89 3.61
C ASP A 11 3.22 -42.38 3.32
N THR A 12 4.20 -41.65 3.87
CA THR A 12 4.80 -40.33 3.48
C THR A 12 5.51 -39.80 4.75
N ASP A 13 6.75 -39.35 4.82
CA ASP A 13 7.88 -39.16 3.88
C ASP A 13 9.10 -38.76 4.74
N ASP A 14 10.28 -39.13 4.26
CA ASP A 14 11.59 -38.72 4.76
C ASP A 14 11.83 -37.20 4.59
N GLY A 15 12.70 -36.63 5.42
CA GLY A 15 13.61 -35.61 4.88
C GLY A 15 13.70 -34.23 5.55
N ALA A 16 14.94 -33.92 5.92
CA ALA A 16 15.58 -32.61 5.87
C ALA A 16 15.26 -31.59 6.97
N ALA A 17 15.92 -31.76 8.12
CA ALA A 17 16.33 -30.62 8.94
C ALA A 17 17.55 -29.95 8.28
N ASN A 18 17.33 -28.93 7.46
CA ASN A 18 18.39 -28.07 6.92
C ASN A 18 18.53 -26.79 7.76
N GLY A 19 19.72 -26.61 8.33
CA GLY A 19 20.58 -25.48 7.99
C GLY A 19 20.16 -24.07 8.41
N GLU A 20 20.76 -23.63 9.51
CA GLU A 20 21.39 -22.33 9.73
C GLU A 20 21.23 -21.28 8.61
N GLY A 21 20.34 -20.32 8.84
CA GLY A 21 20.23 -19.07 8.09
C GLY A 21 20.70 -17.89 8.94
N SER A 22 22.01 -17.69 8.98
CA SER A 22 22.68 -16.48 9.46
C SER A 22 22.16 -15.24 8.74
N GLY A 23 21.95 -14.16 9.50
CA GLY A 23 22.21 -12.79 9.06
C GLY A 23 21.38 -12.25 7.91
N LEU A 24 20.26 -11.59 8.24
CA LEU A 24 19.81 -10.43 7.50
C LEU A 24 19.73 -9.23 8.46
N SER A 25 20.92 -8.69 8.70
CA SER A 25 21.08 -7.28 9.05
C SER A 25 20.62 -6.44 7.86
N GLU A 26 19.42 -5.88 7.95
CA GLU A 26 19.06 -4.71 7.16
C GLU A 26 18.40 -3.69 8.10
N GLY A 27 19.28 -3.02 8.84
CA GLY A 27 19.03 -1.65 9.26
C GLY A 27 18.91 -0.78 8.01
N ALA A 28 17.72 -0.75 7.42
CA ALA A 28 17.36 0.24 6.42
C ALA A 28 16.91 1.50 7.16
N ALA A 29 17.88 2.41 7.31
CA ALA A 29 17.77 3.80 7.70
C ALA A 29 16.34 4.32 7.94
N VAL A 30 15.97 4.53 9.21
CA VAL A 30 14.93 5.50 9.52
C VAL A 30 15.47 6.87 9.10
N SER A 31 15.18 7.23 7.86
CA SER A 31 15.51 8.52 7.28
C SER A 31 14.64 9.57 7.94
N THR A 32 15.07 9.98 9.13
CA THR A 32 14.68 11.27 9.69
C THR A 32 15.43 12.30 8.84
N SER A 33 14.78 12.85 7.82
CA SER A 33 15.03 14.20 7.29
C SER A 33 14.31 14.41 5.95
N SER A 34 13.27 15.23 5.98
CA SER A 34 13.28 16.49 5.25
C SER A 34 12.01 17.22 5.65
N ALA A 35 12.15 18.42 6.20
CA ALA A 35 11.03 19.34 6.37
C ALA A 35 10.49 19.63 4.96
N SER A 36 9.52 18.81 4.56
CA SER A 36 8.99 18.78 3.20
C SER A 36 8.32 20.11 2.94
N SER A 37 8.68 20.70 1.81
CA SER A 37 8.08 21.85 1.13
C SER A 37 6.63 22.06 1.53
N PRO A 38 6.14 23.31 1.64
CA PRO A 38 4.81 23.62 2.18
C PRO A 38 3.81 22.61 1.63
N ALA A 39 3.32 21.74 2.51
CA ALA A 39 2.54 20.58 2.10
C ALA A 39 1.40 21.10 1.25
N SER A 40 1.31 20.68 -0.02
CA SER A 40 0.24 21.14 -0.89
C SER A 40 -1.08 20.77 -0.22
N TRP A 41 -1.87 21.77 0.18
CA TRP A 41 -3.15 21.53 0.87
C TRP A 41 -4.21 21.03 -0.09
N ILE A 42 -4.04 21.37 -1.38
CA ILE A 42 -4.93 21.00 -2.47
C ILE A 42 -4.11 20.24 -3.50
N ARG A 43 -4.69 19.16 -4.02
CA ARG A 43 -4.18 18.47 -5.21
C ARG A 43 -5.24 18.43 -6.28
N GLU A 44 -4.91 18.96 -7.45
CA GLU A 44 -5.81 18.90 -8.59
C GLU A 44 -5.87 17.49 -9.19
N LEU A 45 -7.07 17.10 -9.60
CA LEU A 45 -7.32 15.86 -10.33
C LEU A 45 -7.32 16.19 -11.83
N ALA A 46 -6.11 16.37 -12.38
CA ALA A 46 -5.93 16.64 -13.79
C ALA A 46 -5.86 15.33 -14.61
N ALA A 47 -6.47 15.35 -15.79
CA ALA A 47 -6.35 14.27 -16.76
C ALA A 47 -4.89 14.16 -17.23
N GLY A 48 -4.34 12.93 -17.23
CA GLY A 48 -2.96 12.70 -17.66
C GLY A 48 -1.89 13.14 -16.67
N ALA A 49 -2.24 13.34 -15.39
CA ALA A 49 -1.24 13.53 -14.35
C ALA A 49 -0.27 12.33 -14.32
N PRO A 50 1.05 12.57 -14.16
CA PRO A 50 2.04 11.50 -14.11
C PRO A 50 1.74 10.54 -12.96
N GLU A 51 2.05 9.26 -13.17
CA GLU A 51 1.99 8.22 -12.14
C GLU A 51 2.96 8.62 -11.02
N ALA A 52 2.39 9.21 -9.97
CA ALA A 52 3.13 9.60 -8.78
C ALA A 52 3.19 8.39 -7.85
N ASP A 53 4.20 8.36 -6.97
CA ASP A 53 4.34 7.30 -5.97
C ASP A 53 3.02 7.06 -5.23
N ALA A 54 2.48 5.85 -5.42
CA ALA A 54 1.22 5.42 -4.88
C ALA A 54 1.20 5.49 -3.35
N GLN A 55 2.33 5.24 -2.71
CA GLN A 55 2.42 5.23 -1.25
C GLN A 55 2.40 6.66 -0.69
N ALA A 56 3.17 7.57 -1.28
CA ALA A 56 3.08 9.00 -0.97
C ALA A 56 1.67 9.57 -1.20
N LEU A 57 1.02 9.15 -2.29
CA LEU A 57 -0.36 9.54 -2.60
C LEU A 57 -1.39 9.00 -1.61
N LEU A 58 -1.25 7.75 -1.19
CA LEU A 58 -2.12 7.16 -0.18
C LEU A 58 -2.02 7.92 1.14
N ALA A 59 -0.79 8.25 1.57
CA ALA A 59 -0.56 9.05 2.77
C ALA A 59 -1.15 10.47 2.67
N ALA A 60 -1.10 11.08 1.48
CA ALA A 60 -1.55 12.45 1.25
C ALA A 60 -3.06 12.59 0.98
N LEU A 61 -3.71 11.64 0.30
CA LEU A 61 -5.11 11.75 -0.17
C LEU A 61 -6.06 10.72 0.44
N GLY A 62 -5.53 9.68 1.10
CA GLY A 62 -6.29 8.50 1.50
C GLY A 62 -6.73 7.62 0.31
N GLY A 63 -7.42 6.51 0.61
CA GLY A 63 -7.75 5.49 -0.39
C GLY A 63 -8.70 5.95 -1.50
N LYS A 64 -9.68 6.81 -1.20
CA LYS A 64 -10.62 7.34 -2.20
C LYS A 64 -9.95 8.34 -3.13
N GLY A 65 -9.17 9.27 -2.58
CA GLY A 65 -8.44 10.26 -3.36
C GLY A 65 -7.36 9.62 -4.25
N LEU A 66 -6.68 8.58 -3.76
CA LEU A 66 -5.75 7.79 -4.57
C LEU A 66 -6.44 7.12 -5.76
N ASN A 67 -7.61 6.49 -5.55
CA ASN A 67 -8.34 5.84 -6.65
C ASN A 67 -8.76 6.85 -7.72
N LEU A 68 -9.28 8.01 -7.32
CA LEU A 68 -9.64 9.07 -8.26
C LEU A 68 -8.41 9.60 -9.01
N ALA A 69 -7.29 9.85 -8.32
CA ALA A 69 -6.05 10.29 -8.94
C ALA A 69 -5.50 9.28 -9.96
N ARG A 70 -5.62 7.98 -9.67
CA ARG A 70 -5.25 6.91 -10.60
C ARG A 70 -6.17 6.84 -11.81
N MET A 71 -7.47 7.03 -11.61
CA MET A 71 -8.43 7.07 -12.72
C MET A 71 -8.16 8.27 -13.65
N THR A 72 -7.90 9.46 -13.10
CA THR A 72 -7.56 10.65 -13.90
C THR A 72 -6.21 10.53 -14.60
N GLY A 73 -5.19 9.96 -13.94
CA GLY A 73 -3.90 9.70 -14.55
C GLY A 73 -3.97 8.71 -15.71
N ARG A 74 -4.87 7.72 -15.64
CA ARG A 74 -5.12 6.74 -16.71
C ARG A 74 -6.04 7.25 -17.83
N GLY A 75 -6.45 8.52 -17.78
CA GLY A 75 -7.27 9.13 -18.83
C GLY A 75 -8.74 8.69 -18.82
N PHE A 76 -9.24 8.16 -17.70
CA PHE A 76 -10.68 7.96 -17.56
C PHE A 76 -11.40 9.32 -17.51
N PRO A 77 -12.62 9.43 -18.07
CA PRO A 77 -13.42 10.65 -18.01
C PRO A 77 -13.97 10.84 -16.59
N VAL A 78 -13.13 11.34 -15.70
CA VAL A 78 -13.52 11.75 -14.35
C VAL A 78 -13.87 13.24 -14.39
N PRO A 79 -14.95 13.68 -13.75
CA PRO A 79 -15.26 15.11 -13.63
C PRO A 79 -14.08 15.89 -13.04
N PRO A 80 -13.82 17.12 -13.54
CA PRO A 80 -12.74 17.95 -13.03
C PRO A 80 -12.97 18.29 -11.56
N GLY A 81 -11.90 18.30 -10.77
CA GLY A 81 -11.98 18.58 -9.34
C GLY A 81 -10.63 18.55 -8.64
N PHE A 82 -10.69 18.54 -7.32
CA PHE A 82 -9.50 18.52 -6.47
C PHE A 82 -9.76 17.69 -5.20
N VAL A 83 -8.66 17.30 -4.56
CA VAL A 83 -8.67 16.60 -3.27
C VAL A 83 -7.93 17.46 -2.26
N ILE A 84 -8.55 17.65 -1.10
CA ILE A 84 -7.90 18.26 0.07
C ILE A 84 -7.01 17.21 0.72
N THR A 85 -5.76 17.55 1.00
CA THR A 85 -4.80 16.59 1.55
C THR A 85 -5.01 16.31 3.04
N THR A 86 -4.55 15.16 3.49
CA THR A 86 -4.54 14.77 4.91
C THR A 86 -3.73 15.75 5.76
N ALA A 87 -2.71 16.40 5.18
CA ALA A 87 -1.93 17.44 5.83
C ALA A 87 -2.78 18.67 6.19
N ALA A 88 -3.66 19.11 5.28
CA ALA A 88 -4.58 20.21 5.53
C ALA A 88 -5.58 19.86 6.65
N TYR A 89 -6.11 18.64 6.66
CA TYR A 89 -6.96 18.16 7.74
C TYR A 89 -6.24 18.19 9.10
N ARG A 90 -5.03 17.63 9.19
CA ARG A 90 -4.23 17.62 10.43
C ARG A 90 -3.95 19.03 10.94
N ARG A 91 -3.69 19.98 10.05
CA ARG A 91 -3.42 21.38 10.42
C ARG A 91 -4.60 22.04 11.12
N VAL A 92 -5.84 21.72 10.72
CA VAL A 92 -7.06 22.25 11.33
C VAL A 92 -7.42 21.46 12.59
N ALA A 93 -7.37 20.13 12.52
CA ALA A 93 -7.74 19.26 13.65
C ALA A 93 -6.79 19.41 14.86
N ALA A 94 -5.52 19.74 14.65
CA ALA A 94 -4.57 19.98 15.74
C ALA A 94 -4.70 21.37 16.41
N GLY A 95 -5.56 22.25 15.87
CA GLY A 95 -5.78 23.61 16.37
C GLY A 95 -7.23 23.87 16.82
N ALA A 96 -8.03 22.81 17.02
CA ALA A 96 -9.40 22.86 17.54
C ALA A 96 -9.45 22.34 18.98
#